data_AF-A0A7X9FJ52-F1
#
_entry.id   AF-A0A7X9FJ52-F1
#
_cell.length_a   1.000
_cell.length_b   1.000
_cell.length_c   1.000
_cell.angle_alpha   90.00
_cell.angle_beta   90.00
_cell.angle_gamma   90.00
#
_symmetry.space_group_name_H-M   'P 1'
#
loop_
_entity.id
_entity.type
_entity.pdbx_description
1 polymer ?
#
loop_
_entity_poly.entity_id
_entity_poly.type
_entity_poly.pdbx_seq_one_letter_code
_entity_poly.pdbx_strand_id
1 'polypeptide(L)' 'MRVRHVRRLAFAVLLAVILGGMAMAAQGLIYHGNVQSHIFHRPGCRYYDCKACTAVFESREAAIKAGYRPCKVCNP' A
#
# COMPACT_ATOMS: atom_id res chain seq x y z
N MET A 1 1.40 50.92 -16.92
CA MET A 1 2.21 50.03 -16.05
C MET A 1 1.40 48.81 -15.57
N ARG A 2 0.80 48.00 -16.46
CA ARG A 2 -0.20 46.97 -16.08
C ARG A 2 0.05 45.56 -16.66
N VAL A 3 1.24 45.30 -17.21
CA VAL A 3 1.59 44.04 -17.92
C VAL A 3 2.63 43.19 -17.18
N ARG A 4 3.39 43.80 -16.25
CA ARG A 4 4.44 43.12 -15.46
C ARG A 4 3.88 42.21 -14.37
N HIS A 5 2.65 42.46 -13.89
CA HIS A 5 2.01 41.65 -12.85
C HIS A 5 1.41 40.35 -13.39
N VAL A 6 0.84 40.36 -14.61
CA VAL A 6 0.27 39.15 -15.24
C VAL A 6 1.36 38.11 -15.57
N ARG A 7 2.55 38.56 -16.03
CA ARG A 7 3.71 37.69 -16.30
C ARG A 7 4.31 37.04 -15.04
N ARG A 8 4.23 37.70 -13.88
CA ARG A 8 4.71 37.16 -12.59
C ARG A 8 3.75 36.11 -12.01
N LEU A 9 2.45 36.28 -12.24
CA LEU A 9 1.42 35.33 -11.80
C LEU A 9 1.44 34.04 -12.64
N ALA A 10 1.65 34.13 -13.96
CA ALA A 10 1.74 32.96 -14.83
C ALA A 10 2.94 32.03 -14.51
N PHE A 11 4.08 32.60 -14.09
CA PHE A 11 5.27 31.82 -13.70
C PHE A 11 5.12 31.15 -12.32
N ALA A 12 4.40 31.78 -11.40
CA ALA A 12 4.16 31.26 -10.05
C ALA A 12 3.15 30.09 -10.03
N VAL A 13 2.16 30.10 -10.92
CA VAL A 13 1.18 29.00 -11.06
C VAL A 13 1.82 27.76 -11.70
N LEU A 14 2.75 27.94 -12.66
CA LEU A 14 3.48 26.83 -13.27
C LEU A 14 4.40 26.10 -12.27
N LEU A 15 4.99 26.83 -11.31
CA LEU A 15 5.83 26.25 -10.26
C LEU A 15 5.03 25.41 -9.25
N ALA A 16 3.83 25.86 -8.89
CA ALA A 16 2.97 25.16 -7.92
C ALA A 16 2.42 23.82 -8.45
N VAL A 17 2.19 23.69 -9.75
CA VAL A 17 1.71 22.45 -10.38
C VAL A 17 2.83 21.39 -10.46
N ILE A 18 4.11 21.80 -10.60
CA ILE A 18 5.26 20.89 -10.64
C ILE A 18 5.67 20.40 -9.23
N LEU A 19 5.41 21.19 -8.18
CA LEU A 19 5.71 20.83 -6.78
C LEU A 19 4.59 20.05 -6.08
N GLY A 20 3.36 20.08 -6.58
CA GLY A 20 2.20 19.43 -5.95
C GLY A 20 1.87 18.02 -6.45
N GLY A 21 2.53 17.55 -7.51
CA GLY A 21 2.22 16.28 -8.15
C GLY A 21 3.00 15.11 -7.56
N MET A 22 2.27 14.08 -7.13
CA MET A 22 2.74 12.71 -6.84
C MET A 22 3.15 12.40 -5.40
N ALA A 23 2.16 12.45 -4.49
CA ALA A 23 2.09 11.43 -3.45
C ALA A 23 1.62 10.11 -4.09
N MET A 24 2.56 9.31 -4.59
CA MET A 24 2.26 7.93 -5.00
C MET A 24 1.99 7.12 -3.74
N ALA A 25 0.73 6.76 -3.49
CA ALA A 25 0.40 5.80 -2.45
C ALA A 25 1.06 4.47 -2.82
N ALA A 26 2.01 4.00 -2.00
CA ALA A 26 2.55 2.67 -2.15
C ALA A 26 1.42 1.67 -1.85
N GLN A 27 0.96 0.90 -2.84
CA GLN A 27 0.01 -0.17 -2.59
C GLN A 27 0.74 -1.28 -1.81
N GLY A 28 0.54 -1.29 -0.49
CA GLY A 28 1.06 -2.35 0.37
C GLY A 28 0.49 -3.71 -0.05
N LEU A 29 1.32 -4.75 0.01
CA LEU A 29 0.85 -6.12 -0.17
C LEU A 29 -0.11 -6.47 0.96
N ILE A 30 -1.33 -6.87 0.61
CA ILE A 30 -2.31 -7.36 1.57
C ILE A 30 -2.08 -8.85 1.78
N TYR A 31 -1.95 -9.27 3.04
CA TYR A 31 -1.79 -10.67 3.43
C TYR A 31 -3.10 -11.21 3.98
N HIS A 32 -3.47 -12.42 3.59
CA HIS A 32 -4.62 -13.13 4.16
C HIS A 32 -4.16 -14.17 5.18
N GLY A 33 -4.76 -14.16 6.35
CA GLY A 33 -4.50 -15.08 7.46
C GLY A 33 -5.63 -16.06 7.67
N ASN A 34 -5.30 -17.35 7.72
CA ASN A 34 -6.20 -18.40 8.15
C ASN A 34 -6.44 -18.31 9.66
N VAL A 35 -7.66 -17.98 10.07
CA VAL A 35 -8.02 -17.79 11.49
C VAL A 35 -8.04 -19.09 12.32
N GLN A 36 -8.06 -20.26 11.66
CA GLN A 36 -8.03 -21.56 12.34
C GLN A 36 -6.61 -22.06 12.55
N SER A 37 -5.74 -21.93 11.53
CA SER A 37 -4.37 -22.45 11.59
C SER A 37 -3.33 -21.39 11.97
N HIS A 38 -3.72 -20.13 12.01
CA HIS A 38 -2.87 -18.94 12.20
C HIS A 38 -1.73 -18.88 11.17
N ILE A 39 -1.97 -19.31 9.93
CA ILE A 39 -0.99 -19.19 8.83
C ILE A 39 -1.40 -18.02 7.95
N PHE A 40 -0.47 -17.16 7.58
CA PHE A 40 -0.74 -16.09 6.61
C PHE A 40 -0.02 -16.29 5.27
N HIS A 41 -0.62 -15.72 4.23
CA HIS A 41 -0.26 -15.88 2.83
C HIS A 41 -0.16 -14.51 2.16
N ARG A 42 0.79 -14.34 1.24
CA ARG A 42 0.84 -13.17 0.33
C ARG A 42 0.00 -13.42 -0.94
N PRO A 43 -0.41 -12.36 -1.67
CA PRO A 43 -1.13 -12.51 -2.93
C PRO A 43 -0.34 -13.41 -3.90
N GLY A 44 -1.06 -14.24 -4.64
CA GLY A 44 -0.46 -15.23 -5.56
C GLY A 44 -0.07 -16.57 -4.91
N CYS A 45 -0.21 -16.73 -3.59
CA CYS A 45 -0.14 -18.07 -2.98
C CYS A 45 -1.39 -18.88 -3.35
N ARG A 46 -1.22 -20.17 -3.67
CA ARG A 46 -2.36 -21.09 -3.94
C ARG A 46 -3.36 -21.24 -2.78
N TYR A 47 -2.98 -20.80 -1.59
CA TYR A 47 -3.79 -20.88 -0.36
C TYR A 47 -4.30 -19.52 0.10
N TYR A 48 -4.04 -18.46 -0.66
CA TYR A 48 -4.34 -17.08 -0.27
C TYR A 48 -5.84 -16.85 0.04
N ASP A 49 -6.73 -17.40 -0.79
CA ASP A 49 -8.19 -17.24 -0.66
C ASP A 49 -8.87 -18.47 -0.04
N CYS A 50 -8.21 -19.14 0.90
CA CYS A 50 -8.83 -20.27 1.58
C CYS A 50 -10.10 -19.83 2.35
N LYS A 51 -11.06 -20.72 2.55
CA LYS A 51 -12.34 -20.39 3.23
C LYS A 51 -12.15 -19.77 4.63
N ALA A 52 -11.11 -20.18 5.36
CA ALA A 52 -10.79 -19.66 6.68
C ALA A 52 -9.80 -18.48 6.66
N CYS A 53 -9.33 -18.06 5.48
CA CYS A 53 -8.36 -16.99 5.28
C CYS A 53 -9.03 -15.61 5.33
N THR A 54 -9.67 -15.30 6.46
CA THR A 54 -10.50 -14.10 6.63
C THR A 54 -9.81 -12.99 7.44
N ALA A 55 -8.67 -13.26 8.06
CA ALA A 55 -7.86 -12.19 8.66
C ALA A 55 -7.07 -11.46 7.56
N VAL A 56 -6.93 -10.15 7.69
CA VAL A 56 -6.27 -9.29 6.70
C VAL A 56 -5.16 -8.50 7.39
N PHE A 57 -3.96 -8.48 6.80
CA PHE A 57 -2.81 -7.73 7.32
C PHE A 57 -2.18 -6.89 6.21
N GLU A 58 -1.82 -5.64 6.55
CA GLU A 58 -1.16 -4.70 5.62
C GLU A 58 0.35 -4.92 5.54
N SER A 59 0.91 -5.71 6.46
CA SER A 59 2.32 -6.07 6.47
C SER A 59 2.57 -7.44 7.09
N ARG A 60 3.73 -8.01 6.77
CA ARG A 60 4.23 -9.25 7.34
C ARG A 60 4.39 -9.12 8.86
N GLU A 61 4.89 -7.99 9.32
CA GLU A 61 5.13 -7.68 10.73
C GLU A 61 3.80 -7.60 11.50
N ALA A 62 2.76 -7.02 10.89
CA ALA A 62 1.43 -6.96 11.48
C ALA A 62 0.84 -8.37 11.69
N ALA A 63 1.00 -9.26 10.69
CA ALA A 63 0.57 -10.65 10.81
C ALA A 63 1.32 -11.39 11.94
N ILE A 64 2.64 -11.23 12.01
CA ILE A 64 3.48 -11.86 13.04
C ILE A 64 3.12 -11.33 14.43
N LYS A 65 2.95 -10.01 14.58
CA LYS A 65 2.54 -9.39 15.85
C LYS A 65 1.15 -9.87 16.29
N ALA A 66 0.26 -10.15 15.34
CA ALA A 66 -1.05 -10.75 15.61
C ALA A 66 -1.00 -12.26 15.93
N GLY A 67 0.19 -12.88 15.97
CA GLY A 67 0.38 -14.29 16.32
C GLY A 67 0.25 -15.26 15.14
N TYR A 68 0.32 -14.76 13.90
CA TYR A 68 0.29 -15.59 12.70
C TYR A 68 1.71 -15.96 12.27
N ARG A 69 1.85 -17.18 11.74
CA ARG A 69 3.10 -17.72 11.22
C ARG A 69 3.11 -17.73 9.70
N PRO A 70 4.26 -17.46 9.05
CA PRO A 70 4.34 -17.39 7.59
C PRO A 70 4.09 -18.76 6.96
N CYS A 71 3.39 -18.77 5.83
CA CYS A 71 3.23 -19.97 5.03
C CYS A 71 4.59 -20.44 4.48
N LYS A 72 4.93 -21.71 4.68
CA LYS A 72 6.19 -22.30 4.17
C LYS A 72 6.24 -22.41 2.65
N VAL A 73 5.11 -22.33 1.95
CA VAL A 73 5.03 -22.46 0.49
C VAL A 73 5.31 -21.13 -0.20
N CYS A 74 4.59 -20.07 0.17
CA CYS A 74 4.87 -18.76 -0.41
C CYS A 74 6.01 -18.02 0.32
N ASN A 75 6.39 -18.40 1.54
CA ASN A 75 7.40 -17.72 2.36
C ASN A 75 7.27 -16.18 2.30
N PRO A 76 6.12 -15.65 2.77
CA PRO A 76 5.84 -14.23 2.79
C PRO A 76 6.77 -13.48 3.75
#